data_AF-A0A4P5QKN3-F1
#
_entry.id   AF-A0A4P5QKN3-F1
#
_cell.length_a   1.000
_cell.length_b   1.000
_cell.length_c   1.000
_cell.angle_alpha   90.00
_cell.angle_beta   90.00
_cell.angle_gamma   90.00
#
_symmetry.space_group_name_H-M   'P 1'
#
loop_
_entity.id
_entity.type
_entity.pdbx_description
1 polymer ?
#
loop_
_entity_poly.entity_id
_entity_poly.type
_entity_poly.pdbx_seq_one_letter_code
_entity_poly.pdbx_strand_id
1 'polypeptide(L)' 'MSTTEILDELPKLTTDELQRIRQRILDLEDERELVPGDAFRAGIAEGLRSLETEPMMDSAAVRRKISGWAGRSV' A
#
# COMPACT_ATOMS: atom_id res chain seq x y z
N MET A 1 2.07 -2.66 23.05
CA MET A 1 2.50 -1.26 23.19
C MET A 1 1.48 -0.40 22.47
N SER A 2 0.68 0.37 23.18
CA SER A 2 -0.34 1.24 22.59
C SER A 2 0.30 2.55 22.09
N THR A 3 -0.36 3.21 21.14
CA THR A 3 0.06 4.52 20.64
C THR A 3 0.15 5.56 21.76
N THR A 4 -0.67 5.42 22.80
CA THR A 4 -0.65 6.25 24.01
C THR A 4 0.57 6.02 24.88
N GLU A 5 1.06 4.77 25.01
CA GLU A 5 2.30 4.44 25.74
C GLU A 5 3.55 5.04 25.06
N ILE A 6 3.57 5.16 23.73
CA ILE A 6 4.68 5.77 22.97
C ILE A 6 4.77 7.29 23.20
N LEU A 7 3.64 7.97 23.40
CA LEU A 7 3.63 9.42 23.61
C LEU A 7 4.15 9.82 24.99
N ASP A 8 3.91 8.98 25.99
CA ASP A 8 4.34 9.21 27.38
C ASP A 8 5.86 9.09 27.53
N GLU A 9 6.52 8.42 26.59
CA GLU A 9 7.98 8.27 26.54
C GLU A 9 8.71 9.39 25.76
N LEU A 10 8.02 10.42 25.26
CA LEU A 10 8.63 11.54 24.52
C LEU A 10 9.00 12.70 25.46
N PRO A 11 10.28 12.86 25.88
CA PRO A 11 10.66 13.81 26.94
C PRO A 11 10.81 15.27 26.44
N LYS A 12 10.12 15.65 25.36
CA LYS A 12 10.28 16.98 24.72
C LYS A 12 8.97 17.70 24.41
N LEU A 13 7.83 17.07 24.69
CA LEU A 13 6.52 17.66 24.44
C LEU A 13 6.02 18.36 25.69
N THR A 14 5.55 19.59 25.52
CA THR A 14 4.74 20.25 26.55
C THR A 14 3.41 19.52 26.70
N THR A 15 2.77 19.67 27.87
CA THR A 15 1.47 19.05 28.15
C THR A 15 0.43 19.38 27.07
N ASP A 16 0.45 20.61 26.54
CA ASP A 16 -0.49 21.07 25.51
C ASP A 16 -0.20 20.44 24.13
N GLU A 17 1.06 20.21 23.78
CA GLU A 17 1.43 19.49 22.55
C GLU A 17 1.02 18.03 22.64
N LEU A 18 1.28 17.40 23.78
CA LEU A 18 0.91 16.01 24.02
C LEU A 18 -0.61 15.82 23.99
N GLN A 19 -1.37 16.75 24.57
CA GLN A 19 -2.83 16.73 24.51
C GLN A 19 -3.36 16.93 23.08
N ARG A 20 -2.76 17.82 22.29
CA ARG A 20 -3.12 18.01 20.87
C ARG A 20 -2.87 16.75 20.04
N ILE A 21 -1.74 16.07 20.27
CA ILE A 21 -1.42 14.82 19.57
C ILE A 21 -2.39 13.71 19.98
N ARG A 22 -2.68 13.56 21.27
CA ARG A 22 -3.67 12.57 21.75
C ARG A 22 -5.05 12.80 21.13
N GLN A 23 -5.51 14.05 21.09
CA GLN A 23 -6.78 14.37 20.46
C GLN A 23 -6.76 14.02 18.97
N ARG A 24 -5.68 14.35 18.25
CA ARG A 24 -5.57 14.02 16.82
C ARG A 24 -5.56 12.51 16.57
N ILE A 25 -4.97 11.71 17.45
CA ILE A 25 -5.00 10.25 17.34
C ILE A 25 -6.42 9.73 17.54
N LEU A 26 -7.13 10.21 18.56
CA LEU A 26 -8.52 9.83 18.80
C LEU A 26 -9.41 10.22 17.60
N ASP A 27 -9.21 11.41 17.04
CA ASP A 27 -9.92 11.86 15.84
C ASP A 27 -9.62 10.94 14.64
N LEU A 28 -8.38 10.46 14.49
CA LEU A 28 -7.97 9.53 13.42
C LEU A 28 -8.45 8.10 13.64
N GLU A 29 -8.60 7.65 14.89
CA GLU A 29 -9.19 6.36 15.23
C GLU A 29 -10.72 6.36 15.00
N ASP A 30 -11.36 7.52 15.14
CA ASP A 30 -12.80 7.72 14.88
C ASP A 30 -13.10 8.10 13.41
N GLU A 31 -12.09 8.50 12.63
CA GLU A 31 -12.13 8.63 11.16
C GLU A 31 -12.24 7.24 10.51
N ARG A 32 -13.49 6.75 10.54
CA ARG A 32 -14.06 5.55 9.94
C ARG A 32 -13.51 5.15 8.56
N GLU A 33 -13.45 3.83 8.41
CA GLU A 33 -13.55 3.03 7.17
C GLU A 33 -12.80 3.61 5.97
N LEU A 34 -11.64 3.02 5.66
CA LEU A 34 -10.90 3.25 4.42
C LEU A 34 -11.78 2.88 3.22
N VAL A 35 -12.60 3.83 2.76
CA VAL A 35 -13.36 3.70 1.53
C VAL A 35 -12.35 3.88 0.40
N PRO A 36 -12.11 2.85 -0.43
CA PRO A 36 -11.12 2.97 -1.48
C PRO A 36 -11.53 4.08 -2.45
N GLY A 37 -10.61 4.99 -2.74
CA GLY A 37 -10.80 6.03 -3.75
C GLY A 37 -10.87 5.43 -5.16
N ASP A 38 -11.26 6.25 -6.13
CA ASP A 38 -11.51 5.81 -7.50
C ASP A 38 -10.28 5.18 -8.16
N ALA A 39 -9.09 5.75 -7.93
CA ALA A 39 -7.84 5.19 -8.42
C ALA A 39 -7.55 3.78 -7.87
N PHE A 40 -7.87 3.52 -6.61
CA PHE A 40 -7.71 2.21 -6.01
C PHE A 40 -8.68 1.20 -6.64
N ARG A 41 -9.95 1.59 -6.79
CA ARG A 41 -10.97 0.75 -7.44
C ARG A 41 -10.61 0.42 -8.89
N ALA A 42 -10.09 1.41 -9.62
CA ALA A 42 -9.61 1.22 -10.98
C ALA A 42 -8.46 0.20 -11.04
N GLY A 43 -7.50 0.29 -10.11
CA GLY A 43 -6.41 -0.69 -10.01
C GLY A 43 -6.89 -2.12 -9.72
N ILE A 44 -7.88 -2.28 -8.85
CA ILE A 44 -8.49 -3.59 -8.57
C ILE A 44 -9.20 -4.13 -9.80
N ALA A 45 -10.02 -3.31 -10.48
CA ALA A 45 -10.70 -3.72 -11.71
C ALA A 45 -9.72 -4.11 -12.82
N GLU A 46 -8.60 -3.39 -12.92
CA GLU A 46 -7.52 -3.74 -13.84
C GLU A 46 -6.86 -5.07 -13.49
N GLY A 47 -6.50 -5.29 -12.23
CA GLY A 47 -5.90 -6.55 -11.80
C GLY A 47 -6.80 -7.75 -12.07
N LEU A 48 -8.11 -7.63 -11.80
CA LEU A 48 -9.08 -8.69 -12.09
C LEU A 48 -9.19 -8.97 -13.59
N ARG A 49 -9.28 -7.92 -14.41
CA ARG A 49 -9.28 -8.06 -15.87
C ARG A 49 -8.02 -8.73 -16.39
N SER A 50 -6.84 -8.38 -15.85
CA SER A 50 -5.57 -9.00 -16.25
C SER A 50 -5.54 -10.49 -15.91
N LEU A 51 -6.08 -10.92 -14.76
CA LEU A 51 -6.18 -12.34 -14.43
C LEU A 51 -7.05 -13.13 -15.42
N GLU A 52 -8.10 -12.52 -15.96
CA GLU A 52 -9.01 -13.17 -16.92
C GLU A 52 -8.44 -13.21 -18.34
N THR A 53 -7.65 -12.20 -18.71
CA THR A 53 -7.28 -11.95 -20.11
C THR A 53 -5.83 -12.22 -20.43
N GLU A 54 -4.93 -12.16 -19.46
CA GLU A 54 -3.51 -12.40 -19.69
C GLU A 54 -3.21 -13.91 -19.68
N PRO A 55 -2.60 -14.44 -20.76
CA PRO A 55 -2.24 -15.85 -20.81
C PRO A 55 -1.16 -16.13 -19.76
N MET A 56 -1.43 -17.07 -18.86
CA MET A 56 -0.41 -17.56 -17.95
C MET A 56 0.74 -18.17 -18.74
N MET A 57 1.93 -17.60 -18.57
CA MET A 57 3.13 -18.10 -19.23
C MET A 57 3.76 -19.21 -18.38
N ASP A 58 3.98 -20.37 -18.99
CA ASP A 58 4.84 -21.39 -18.39
C ASP A 58 6.33 -20.96 -18.46
N SER A 59 7.16 -21.68 -17.70
CA SER A 59 8.60 -21.39 -17.62
C SER A 59 9.30 -21.49 -18.98
N ALA A 60 8.80 -22.32 -19.90
CA ALA A 60 9.35 -22.47 -21.24
C ALA A 60 9.02 -21.25 -22.14
N ALA A 61 7.81 -20.72 -22.05
CA ALA A 61 7.36 -19.52 -22.75
C ALA A 61 8.13 -18.29 -22.26
N VAL A 62 8.39 -18.19 -20.95
CA VAL A 62 9.23 -17.13 -20.39
C VAL A 62 10.65 -17.20 -20.94
N ARG A 63 11.27 -18.39 -20.94
CA ARG A 63 12.62 -18.59 -21.51
C ARG A 63 12.69 -18.21 -22.99
N ARG A 64 11.71 -18.62 -23.80
CA ARG A 64 11.65 -18.24 -25.23
C ARG A 64 11.58 -16.73 -25.42
N LYS A 65 10.79 -16.02 -24.60
CA LYS A 65 10.63 -14.57 -24.68
C LYS A 65 11.93 -13.83 -24.32
N ILE A 66 12.60 -14.29 -23.27
CA ILE A 66 13.92 -13.77 -22.85
C ILE A 66 14.97 -13.99 -23.95
N SER A 67 15.07 -15.21 -24.49
CA SER A 67 16.02 -15.51 -25.58
C SER A 67 15.73 -14.67 -26.83
N GLY A 68 14.45 -14.46 -27.16
CA GLY A 68 14.06 -13.60 -28.28
C GLY A 68 14.38 -12.12 -28.07
N TRP A 69 14.38 -11.62 -26.83
CA TRP A 69 14.86 -10.26 -26.53
C TRP A 69 16.38 -10.16 -26.65
N ALA A 70 17.12 -11.12 -26.09
CA ALA A 70 18.57 -11.14 -26.18
C ALA A 70 19.07 -11.23 -27.65
N GLY A 71 18.37 -11.98 -28.51
CA GLY A 71 18.69 -12.08 -29.93
C GLY A 71 18.31 -10.85 -30.78
N ARG A 72 17.53 -9.91 -30.25
CA ARG A 72 17.18 -8.63 -30.92
C ARG A 72 18.11 -7.47 -30.53
N SER A 73 19.00 -7.69 -29.57
CA SER A 73 19.98 -6.72 -29.10
C SER A 73 21.36 -6.87 -29.77
N VAL A 74 21.43 -7.58 -30.90
CA VAL A 74 22.64 -7.75 -31.74
C VAL A 74 22.36 -7.22 -33.14
#